data_AF-A0A3A9JPN5-F1
#
_entry.id   AF-A0A3A9JPN5-F1
#
_cell.length_a   1.000
_cell.length_b   1.000
_cell.length_c   1.000
_cell.angle_alpha   90.00
_cell.angle_beta   90.00
_cell.angle_gamma   90.00
#
_symmetry.space_group_name_H-M   'P 1'
#
loop_
_entity.id
_entity.type
_entity.pdbx_description
1 polymer ?
#
loop_
_entity_poly.entity_id
_entity_poly.type
_entity_poly.pdbx_seq_one_letter_code
_entity_poly.pdbx_strand_id
1 'polypeptide(L)'
;MAVDAPDRRLIAYTLDRPLPPIEPAPVRREWMDASPQGFAYRCLPLTIANSHGWVVLGESTFDATWNGGDQPGDIALHFVGDAVSPPVSHFGAGILTFHVNALLRTPPGLNLWVSGPPNALKDGIAPLSGVVETDWAPMTFTMNWRFTRPHHPVRFTAGEPICFFFPVPRDLLAAMQPEARPLAEDPALYAAHHGWRQSRNGFNAALKQPGSEAQAQGWQRHYHRGRAPTGESAVHGHATKVQARPFPS
;
A
#
# COMPACT_ATOMS: atom_id res chain seq x y z
N MET A 1 31.00 -18.60 -17.17
CA MET A 1 30.35 -18.89 -15.88
C MET A 1 28.91 -18.49 -16.02
N ALA A 2 27.97 -19.41 -15.79
CA ALA A 2 26.55 -19.05 -15.77
C ALA A 2 26.37 -18.04 -14.63
N VAL A 3 25.84 -16.86 -14.93
CA VAL A 3 25.38 -15.94 -13.89
C VAL A 3 24.18 -16.64 -13.27
N ASP A 4 24.32 -17.13 -12.04
CA ASP A 4 23.19 -17.71 -11.31
C ASP A 4 22.02 -16.73 -11.37
N ALA A 5 20.83 -17.26 -11.63
CA ALA A 5 19.63 -16.43 -11.66
C ALA A 5 19.52 -15.70 -10.31
N PRO A 6 19.19 -14.39 -10.32
CA PRO A 6 19.14 -13.62 -9.08
C PRO A 6 18.14 -14.26 -8.12
N ASP A 7 18.55 -14.43 -6.85
CA ASP A 7 17.66 -14.95 -5.81
C ASP A 7 16.46 -14.00 -5.65
N ARG A 8 15.26 -14.57 -5.70
CA ARG A 8 13.97 -13.86 -5.62
C ARG A 8 13.12 -14.36 -4.45
N ARG A 9 13.70 -15.13 -3.54
CA ARG A 9 12.98 -15.72 -2.40
C ARG A 9 12.83 -14.68 -1.29
N LEU A 10 11.59 -14.45 -0.88
CA LEU A 10 11.28 -13.84 0.40
C LEU A 10 10.91 -14.96 1.37
N ILE A 11 11.67 -15.12 2.45
CA ILE A 11 11.48 -16.20 3.42
C ILE A 11 10.82 -15.61 4.66
N ALA A 12 9.84 -16.32 5.23
CA ALA A 12 9.30 -16.03 6.55
C ALA A 12 9.67 -17.21 7.47
N TYR A 13 10.58 -16.99 8.41
CA TYR A 13 10.93 -17.99 9.42
C TYR A 13 9.93 -17.93 10.57
N THR A 14 9.41 -19.10 10.96
CA THR A 14 8.69 -19.28 12.22
C THR A 14 9.63 -19.07 13.40
N LEU A 15 9.08 -18.59 14.52
CA LEU A 15 9.80 -18.44 15.79
C LEU A 15 9.21 -19.46 16.79
N ASP A 16 9.06 -19.09 18.05
CA ASP A 16 8.45 -19.93 19.10
C ASP A 16 6.94 -20.16 18.93
N ARG A 17 6.35 -19.68 17.84
CA ARG A 17 4.94 -19.82 17.49
C ARG A 17 4.75 -19.91 15.96
N PRO A 18 3.60 -20.41 15.48
CA PRO A 18 3.26 -20.37 14.06
C PRO A 18 3.35 -18.95 13.48
N LEU A 19 3.57 -18.85 12.16
CA LEU A 19 3.51 -17.56 11.48
C LEU A 19 2.16 -16.89 11.73
N PRO A 20 2.11 -15.56 11.91
CA PRO A 20 0.85 -14.86 11.80
C PRO A 20 0.27 -15.06 10.38
N PRO A 21 -1.04 -14.88 10.16
CA PRO A 21 -1.60 -14.95 8.82
C PRO A 21 -0.96 -13.88 7.91
N ILE A 22 -0.19 -14.32 6.92
CA ILE A 22 0.46 -13.46 5.93
C ILE A 22 -0.09 -13.81 4.56
N GLU A 23 -0.75 -12.85 3.92
CA GLU A 23 -1.47 -13.07 2.67
C GLU A 23 -1.05 -12.05 1.60
N PRO A 24 -1.11 -12.40 0.31
CA PRO A 24 -1.04 -11.40 -0.75
C PRO A 24 -2.10 -10.32 -0.53
N ALA A 25 -1.71 -9.05 -0.59
CA ALA A 25 -2.62 -7.96 -0.30
C ALA A 25 -3.79 -7.94 -1.30
N PRO A 26 -5.05 -7.83 -0.82
CA PRO A 26 -6.20 -7.79 -1.71
C PRO A 26 -6.24 -6.47 -2.48
N VAL A 27 -6.81 -6.48 -3.70
CA VAL A 27 -7.06 -5.24 -4.45
C VAL A 27 -8.16 -4.39 -3.81
N ARG A 28 -9.11 -5.04 -3.12
CA ARG A 28 -10.35 -4.42 -2.65
C ARG A 28 -10.17 -3.60 -1.38
N ARG A 29 -10.95 -2.54 -1.23
CA ARG A 29 -11.08 -1.73 0.00
C ARG A 29 -12.54 -1.41 0.25
N GLU A 30 -12.95 -1.38 1.51
CA GLU A 30 -14.34 -1.16 1.88
C GLU A 30 -14.90 0.16 1.33
N TRP A 31 -14.20 1.28 1.53
CA TRP A 31 -14.66 2.57 1.00
C TRP A 31 -14.67 2.61 -0.54
N MET A 32 -13.78 1.85 -1.20
CA MET A 32 -13.76 1.75 -2.66
C MET A 32 -14.95 0.94 -3.17
N ASP A 33 -15.32 -0.14 -2.47
CA ASP A 33 -16.54 -0.91 -2.72
C ASP A 33 -17.80 -0.05 -2.50
N ALA A 34 -17.79 0.80 -1.48
CA ALA A 34 -18.86 1.74 -1.17
C ALA A 34 -18.91 2.97 -2.11
N SER A 35 -17.88 3.19 -2.93
CA SER A 35 -17.83 4.33 -3.84
C SER A 35 -18.90 4.22 -4.93
N PRO A 36 -19.55 5.32 -5.35
CA PRO A 36 -20.56 5.29 -6.41
C PRO A 36 -20.09 4.55 -7.65
N GLN A 37 -20.79 3.47 -8.02
CA GLN A 37 -20.45 2.61 -9.16
C GLN A 37 -19.02 2.00 -9.10
N GLY A 38 -18.44 1.87 -7.91
CA GLY A 38 -17.06 1.40 -7.73
C GLY A 38 -16.02 2.30 -8.42
N PHE A 39 -16.31 3.61 -8.58
CA PHE A 39 -15.47 4.50 -9.40
C PHE A 39 -14.01 4.55 -8.93
N ALA A 40 -13.74 4.33 -7.64
CA ALA A 40 -12.39 4.32 -7.10
C ALA A 40 -11.49 3.26 -7.77
N TYR A 41 -12.05 2.12 -8.18
CA TYR A 41 -11.33 1.07 -8.91
C TYR A 41 -10.96 1.46 -10.35
N ARG A 42 -11.50 2.57 -10.87
CA ARG A 42 -11.08 3.13 -12.16
C ARG A 42 -9.71 3.80 -12.06
N CYS A 43 -9.19 4.05 -10.87
CA CYS A 43 -7.83 4.52 -10.70
C CYS A 43 -6.86 3.32 -10.63
N LEU A 44 -6.30 2.93 -11.79
CA LEU A 44 -5.33 1.81 -11.85
C LEU A 44 -4.15 1.99 -10.86
N PRO A 45 -3.58 3.19 -10.67
CA PRO A 45 -2.55 3.38 -9.65
C PRO A 45 -2.99 2.97 -8.24
N LEU A 46 -4.24 3.25 -7.83
CA LEU A 46 -4.74 2.82 -6.52
C LEU A 46 -4.87 1.30 -6.45
N THR A 47 -5.41 0.66 -7.50
CA THR A 47 -5.61 -0.79 -7.48
C THR A 47 -4.29 -1.56 -7.53
N ILE A 48 -3.30 -1.06 -8.26
CA ILE A 48 -1.93 -1.61 -8.23
C ILE A 48 -1.33 -1.43 -6.84
N ALA A 49 -1.40 -0.23 -6.24
CA ALA A 49 -0.88 0.00 -4.90
C ALA A 49 -1.52 -0.93 -3.85
N ASN A 50 -2.83 -1.17 -3.96
CA ASN A 50 -3.56 -2.02 -3.02
C ASN A 50 -3.05 -3.45 -2.94
N SER A 51 -2.58 -4.00 -4.06
CA SER A 51 -2.12 -5.39 -4.18
C SER A 51 -0.60 -5.53 -4.40
N HIS A 52 0.15 -4.44 -4.21
CA HIS A 52 1.61 -4.38 -4.41
C HIS A 52 2.38 -4.97 -3.22
N GLY A 53 2.01 -6.14 -2.71
CA GLY A 53 2.71 -6.73 -1.58
C GLY A 53 1.90 -7.77 -0.82
N TRP A 54 2.27 -7.93 0.45
CA TRP A 54 1.60 -8.80 1.41
C TRP A 54 1.02 -7.99 2.55
N VAL A 55 0.03 -8.56 3.23
CA VAL A 55 -0.51 -8.07 4.49
C VAL A 55 -0.27 -9.08 5.60
N VAL A 56 -0.06 -8.59 6.82
CA VAL A 56 -0.21 -9.39 8.04
C VAL A 56 -1.56 -9.06 8.64
N LEU A 57 -2.35 -10.09 8.96
CA LEU A 57 -3.67 -9.94 9.55
C LEU A 57 -3.60 -9.96 11.07
N GLY A 58 -4.39 -9.10 11.72
CA GLY A 58 -4.57 -9.12 13.16
C GLY A 58 -5.32 -10.37 13.61
N GLU A 59 -4.93 -10.93 14.75
CA GLU A 59 -5.51 -12.19 15.27
C GLU A 59 -6.57 -11.95 16.37
N SER A 60 -6.75 -10.70 16.80
CA SER A 60 -7.68 -10.30 17.87
C SER A 60 -8.64 -9.22 17.43
N THR A 61 -9.87 -9.28 17.94
CA THR A 61 -10.84 -8.17 17.84
C THR A 61 -10.78 -7.33 19.12
N PHE A 62 -10.59 -6.02 18.99
CA PHE A 62 -10.51 -5.12 20.14
C PHE A 62 -10.84 -3.67 19.76
N ASP A 63 -11.22 -2.88 20.76
CA ASP A 63 -11.30 -1.43 20.68
C ASP A 63 -10.09 -0.81 21.39
N ALA A 64 -9.44 0.16 20.74
CA ALA A 64 -8.33 0.91 21.30
C ALA A 64 -8.68 2.39 21.39
N THR A 65 -8.50 2.99 22.56
CA THR A 65 -8.79 4.41 22.80
C THR A 65 -7.60 5.09 23.43
N TRP A 66 -7.09 6.14 22.79
CA TRP A 66 -6.04 6.99 23.33
C TRP A 66 -6.63 8.24 23.99
N ASN A 67 -6.16 8.61 25.18
CA ASN A 67 -6.71 9.75 25.93
C ASN A 67 -6.07 11.11 25.58
N GLY A 68 -5.06 11.15 24.70
CA GLY A 68 -4.35 12.38 24.34
C GLY A 68 -3.00 12.60 25.03
N GLY A 69 -2.64 11.76 26.02
CA GLY A 69 -1.38 11.86 26.75
C GLY A 69 -0.20 11.14 26.09
N ASP A 70 1.01 11.38 26.60
CA ASP A 70 2.25 10.87 26.00
C ASP A 70 2.77 9.57 26.64
N GLN A 71 2.11 9.05 27.68
CA GLN A 71 2.57 7.87 28.39
C GLN A 71 2.07 6.56 27.75
N PRO A 72 2.79 5.44 27.93
CA PRO A 72 2.28 4.14 27.47
C PRO A 72 0.90 3.78 28.06
N GLY A 73 0.62 4.19 29.30
CA GLY A 73 -0.67 3.95 29.97
C GLY A 73 -1.85 4.74 29.40
N ASP A 74 -1.62 5.67 28.47
CA ASP A 74 -2.66 6.55 27.91
C ASP A 74 -3.50 5.91 26.79
N ILE A 75 -3.21 4.64 26.45
CA ILE A 75 -3.99 3.83 25.51
C ILE A 75 -4.70 2.71 26.26
N ALA A 76 -6.03 2.74 26.25
CA ALA A 76 -6.87 1.66 26.76
C ALA A 76 -7.21 0.67 25.64
N LEU A 77 -7.07 -0.63 25.94
CA LEU A 77 -7.41 -1.73 25.04
C LEU A 77 -8.55 -2.56 25.65
N HIS A 78 -9.61 -2.79 24.88
CA HIS A 78 -10.76 -3.60 25.26
C HIS A 78 -10.96 -4.74 24.26
N PHE A 79 -10.59 -5.96 24.64
CA PHE A 79 -10.67 -7.14 23.78
C PHE A 79 -12.06 -7.78 23.77
N VAL A 80 -12.46 -8.28 22.61
CA VAL A 80 -13.65 -9.12 22.44
C VAL A 80 -13.18 -10.57 22.31
N GLY A 81 -13.36 -11.35 23.37
CA GLY A 81 -12.87 -12.73 23.45
C GLY A 81 -11.39 -12.82 23.83
N ASP A 82 -10.76 -13.94 23.48
CA ASP A 82 -9.36 -14.19 23.82
C ASP A 82 -8.42 -13.31 22.98
N ALA A 83 -7.40 -12.76 23.65
CA ALA A 83 -6.36 -11.97 23.01
C ALA A 83 -5.25 -12.86 22.45
N VAL A 84 -5.26 -13.08 21.14
CA VAL A 84 -4.16 -13.72 20.41
C VAL A 84 -3.25 -12.63 19.83
N SER A 85 -1.98 -12.63 20.21
CA SER A 85 -0.99 -11.62 19.79
C SER A 85 -1.47 -10.18 19.98
N PRO A 86 -1.89 -9.80 21.20
CA PRO A 86 -2.44 -8.48 21.43
C PRO A 86 -1.42 -7.39 21.04
N PRO A 87 -1.89 -6.26 20.47
CA PRO A 87 -1.03 -5.10 20.37
C PRO A 87 -0.66 -4.59 21.77
N VAL A 88 0.42 -3.83 21.84
CA VAL A 88 0.92 -3.24 23.06
C VAL A 88 1.03 -1.73 22.92
N SER A 89 0.85 -1.03 24.03
CA SER A 89 1.26 0.37 24.17
C SER A 89 2.59 0.38 24.90
N HIS A 90 3.68 0.53 24.15
CA HIS A 90 5.05 0.43 24.68
C HIS A 90 5.78 1.77 24.65
N PHE A 91 5.64 2.53 23.56
CA PHE A 91 6.44 3.74 23.31
C PHE A 91 5.85 5.02 23.92
N GLY A 92 4.55 5.04 24.27
CA GLY A 92 3.83 6.27 24.57
C GLY A 92 3.42 7.05 23.31
N ALA A 93 3.20 8.36 23.44
CA ALA A 93 2.88 9.30 22.35
C ALA A 93 1.71 8.87 21.43
N GLY A 94 0.74 8.12 21.97
CA GLY A 94 -0.37 7.58 21.20
C GLY A 94 0.05 6.52 20.17
N ILE A 95 1.12 5.75 20.40
CA ILE A 95 1.57 4.68 19.50
C ILE A 95 1.04 3.31 19.94
N LEU A 96 0.17 2.73 19.12
CA LEU A 96 -0.27 1.35 19.19
C LEU A 96 0.68 0.45 18.38
N THR A 97 1.27 -0.55 19.03
CA THR A 97 2.32 -1.39 18.46
C THR A 97 1.85 -2.82 18.26
N PHE A 98 1.99 -3.35 17.04
CA PHE A 98 1.73 -4.75 16.73
C PHE A 98 3.05 -5.48 16.49
N HIS A 99 3.22 -6.65 17.11
CA HIS A 99 4.39 -7.50 16.86
C HIS A 99 4.20 -8.30 15.56
N VAL A 100 5.08 -8.11 14.59
CA VAL A 100 5.16 -8.98 13.41
C VAL A 100 5.97 -10.21 13.80
N ASN A 101 5.27 -11.25 14.26
CA ASN A 101 5.85 -12.48 14.82
C ASN A 101 6.42 -13.42 13.74
N ALA A 102 7.21 -12.88 12.82
CA ALA A 102 7.90 -13.60 11.76
C ALA A 102 9.24 -12.93 11.49
N LEU A 103 10.31 -13.73 11.36
CA LEU A 103 11.59 -13.22 10.88
C LEU A 103 11.59 -13.27 9.34
N LEU A 104 11.32 -12.13 8.71
CA LEU A 104 11.33 -11.99 7.26
C LEU A 104 12.76 -11.83 6.75
N ARG A 105 13.12 -12.57 5.69
CA ARG A 105 14.43 -12.52 5.05
C ARG A 105 14.31 -12.28 3.55
N THR A 106 14.85 -11.15 3.10
CA THR A 106 15.01 -10.81 1.69
C THR A 106 16.36 -11.27 1.15
N PRO A 107 16.52 -11.39 -0.18
CA PRO A 107 17.83 -11.49 -0.81
C PRO A 107 18.71 -10.27 -0.48
N PRO A 108 20.06 -10.40 -0.50
CA PRO A 108 20.97 -9.29 -0.29
C PRO A 108 20.66 -8.06 -1.16
N GLY A 109 20.71 -6.87 -0.56
CA GLY A 109 20.47 -5.59 -1.26
C GLY A 109 19.00 -5.19 -1.41
N LEU A 110 18.06 -5.98 -0.87
CA LEU A 110 16.65 -5.64 -0.80
C LEU A 110 16.22 -5.35 0.64
N ASN A 111 15.54 -4.22 0.84
CA ASN A 111 14.86 -3.88 2.09
C ASN A 111 13.36 -4.17 1.95
N LEU A 112 12.64 -4.23 3.06
CA LEU A 112 11.17 -4.15 3.04
C LEU A 112 10.72 -2.72 3.31
N TRP A 113 9.86 -2.19 2.43
CA TRP A 113 8.98 -1.08 2.80
C TRP A 113 7.84 -1.65 3.64
N VAL A 114 7.59 -1.08 4.81
CA VAL A 114 6.57 -1.53 5.77
C VAL A 114 5.67 -0.35 6.10
N SER A 115 4.35 -0.57 6.09
CA SER A 115 3.33 0.42 6.46
C SER A 115 2.02 -0.28 6.84
N GLY A 116 0.94 0.48 7.02
CA GLY A 116 -0.42 -0.06 6.96
C GLY A 116 -0.86 -0.29 5.51
N PRO A 117 -1.95 -1.03 5.30
CA PRO A 117 -2.48 -1.30 3.96
C PRO A 117 -2.79 0.01 3.18
N PRO A 118 -2.25 0.18 1.95
CA PRO A 118 -2.54 1.36 1.13
C PRO A 118 -4.04 1.52 0.91
N ASN A 119 -4.55 2.74 0.98
CA ASN A 119 -5.97 3.06 0.79
C ASN A 119 -6.93 2.33 1.73
N ALA A 120 -6.48 1.83 2.89
CA ALA A 120 -7.34 1.32 3.96
C ALA A 120 -7.34 2.32 5.12
N LEU A 121 -8.14 3.36 4.94
CA LEU A 121 -8.26 4.48 5.86
C LEU A 121 -9.01 4.04 7.13
N LYS A 122 -8.58 4.57 8.27
CA LYS A 122 -9.23 4.36 9.57
C LYS A 122 -9.35 5.70 10.28
N ASP A 123 -10.54 6.03 10.79
CA ASP A 123 -10.71 7.26 11.55
C ASP A 123 -9.96 7.17 12.89
N GLY A 124 -9.40 8.29 13.33
CA GLY A 124 -8.72 8.42 14.62
C GLY A 124 -7.36 7.74 14.76
N ILE A 125 -6.86 7.00 13.77
CA ILE A 125 -5.53 6.38 13.80
C ILE A 125 -4.92 6.28 12.40
N ALA A 126 -3.60 6.40 12.29
CA ALA A 126 -2.88 6.24 11.03
C ALA A 126 -1.65 5.33 11.20
N PRO A 127 -1.34 4.46 10.22
CA PRO A 127 -0.13 3.66 10.26
C PRO A 127 1.11 4.53 10.06
N LEU A 128 2.18 4.20 10.77
CA LEU A 128 3.52 4.71 10.50
C LEU A 128 4.20 3.85 9.44
N SER A 129 5.12 4.44 8.68
CA SER A 129 5.85 3.72 7.63
C SER A 129 7.34 3.66 7.97
N GLY A 130 8.00 2.57 7.55
CA GLY A 130 9.42 2.35 7.76
C GLY A 130 10.04 1.53 6.64
N VAL A 131 11.38 1.59 6.55
CA VAL A 131 12.18 0.74 5.67
C VAL A 131 13.02 -0.17 6.57
N VAL A 132 12.93 -1.47 6.38
CA VAL A 132 13.56 -2.48 7.25
C VAL A 132 14.57 -3.28 6.43
N GLU A 133 15.81 -3.33 6.92
CA GLU A 133 16.89 -4.12 6.30
C GLU A 133 16.75 -5.59 6.67
N THR A 134 15.96 -6.34 5.89
CA THR A 134 15.66 -7.75 6.17
C THR A 134 16.62 -8.73 5.52
N ASP A 135 17.70 -8.32 4.88
CA ASP A 135 18.67 -9.24 4.28
C ASP A 135 19.78 -9.69 5.26
N TRP A 136 20.05 -8.91 6.31
CA TRP A 136 21.02 -9.26 7.37
C TRP A 136 20.46 -9.23 8.79
N ALA A 137 19.48 -8.36 9.09
CA ALA A 137 18.96 -8.13 10.44
C ALA A 137 18.51 -9.42 11.14
N PRO A 138 19.01 -9.76 12.34
CA PRO A 138 18.54 -10.94 13.08
C PRO A 138 17.22 -10.72 13.84
N MET A 139 16.68 -9.50 13.82
CA MET A 139 15.48 -9.10 14.57
C MET A 139 14.22 -9.11 13.71
N THR A 140 13.07 -9.33 14.37
CA THR A 140 11.76 -8.95 13.82
C THR A 140 11.58 -7.44 13.87
N PHE A 141 10.46 -6.95 13.32
CA PHE A 141 10.03 -5.57 13.47
C PHE A 141 8.60 -5.50 13.99
N THR A 142 8.23 -4.32 14.48
CA THR A 142 6.85 -4.04 14.89
C THR A 142 6.17 -3.16 13.86
N MET A 143 4.87 -3.34 13.67
CA MET A 143 4.04 -2.41 12.92
C MET A 143 3.40 -1.42 13.88
N ASN A 144 3.62 -0.12 13.66
CA ASN A 144 3.21 0.94 14.57
C ASN A 144 2.11 1.82 13.97
N TRP A 145 1.06 2.06 14.73
CA TRP A 145 -0.04 2.95 14.36
C TRP A 145 -0.12 4.10 15.37
N ARG A 146 -0.25 5.33 14.89
CA ARG A 146 -0.34 6.52 15.73
C ARG A 146 -1.77 7.05 15.75
N PHE A 147 -2.31 7.23 16.95
CA PHE A 147 -3.60 7.91 17.12
C PHE A 147 -3.52 9.36 16.64
N THR A 148 -4.57 9.80 15.96
CA THR A 148 -4.71 11.16 15.42
C THR A 148 -5.86 11.92 16.06
N ARG A 149 -6.72 11.23 16.84
CA ARG A 149 -7.83 11.82 17.58
C ARG A 149 -7.93 11.20 18.99
N PRO A 150 -7.85 12.01 20.07
CA PRO A 150 -8.05 11.50 21.42
C PRO A 150 -9.53 11.17 21.71
N HIS A 151 -9.76 10.30 22.68
CA HIS A 151 -11.07 9.84 23.16
C HIS A 151 -12.00 9.26 22.08
N HIS A 152 -11.43 8.82 20.97
CA HIS A 152 -12.15 8.17 19.89
C HIS A 152 -11.82 6.68 19.87
N PRO A 153 -12.78 5.79 20.19
CA PRO A 153 -12.57 4.36 20.10
C PRO A 153 -12.33 3.92 18.66
N VAL A 154 -11.21 3.25 18.43
CA VAL A 154 -10.85 2.67 17.13
C VAL A 154 -10.93 1.15 17.23
N ARG A 155 -11.78 0.53 16.41
CA ARG A 155 -11.97 -0.92 16.38
C ARG A 155 -11.05 -1.60 15.39
N PHE A 156 -10.32 -2.63 15.82
CA PHE A 156 -9.66 -3.60 14.95
C PHE A 156 -10.39 -4.94 15.02
N THR A 157 -10.57 -5.61 13.90
CA THR A 157 -11.18 -6.96 13.85
C THR A 157 -10.14 -8.03 13.57
N ALA A 158 -10.34 -9.22 14.13
CA ALA A 158 -9.56 -10.39 13.73
C ALA A 158 -9.73 -10.63 12.21
N GLY A 159 -8.61 -10.87 11.52
CA GLY A 159 -8.54 -10.94 10.06
C GLY A 159 -8.37 -9.58 9.36
N GLU A 160 -8.41 -8.45 10.07
CA GLU A 160 -8.14 -7.14 9.48
C GLU A 160 -6.63 -6.97 9.21
N PRO A 161 -6.22 -6.46 8.03
CA PRO A 161 -4.82 -6.13 7.77
C PRO A 161 -4.27 -5.07 8.73
N ILE A 162 -3.27 -5.44 9.54
CA ILE A 162 -2.59 -4.54 10.47
C ILE A 162 -1.27 -4.02 9.94
N CYS A 163 -0.65 -4.74 9.00
CA CYS A 163 0.64 -4.44 8.39
C CYS A 163 0.58 -4.75 6.90
N PHE A 164 1.32 -4.01 6.09
CA PHE A 164 1.53 -4.20 4.67
C PHE A 164 3.02 -4.02 4.35
N PHE A 165 3.57 -4.88 3.49
CA PHE A 165 4.97 -4.78 3.10
C PHE A 165 5.26 -5.29 1.69
N PHE A 166 6.35 -4.78 1.12
CA PHE A 166 6.90 -5.23 -0.16
C PHE A 166 8.41 -4.90 -0.27
N PRO A 167 9.16 -5.66 -1.08
CA PRO A 167 10.60 -5.42 -1.25
C PRO A 167 10.88 -4.17 -2.08
N VAL A 168 11.90 -3.42 -1.67
CA VAL A 168 12.47 -2.27 -2.41
C VAL A 168 13.99 -2.43 -2.53
N PRO A 169 14.60 -2.09 -3.68
CA PRO A 169 16.07 -2.08 -3.78
C PRO A 169 16.67 -1.02 -2.86
N ARG A 170 17.62 -1.41 -2.02
CA ARG A 170 18.24 -0.54 -1.01
C ARG A 170 18.89 0.70 -1.65
N ASP A 171 19.68 0.47 -2.69
CA ASP A 171 20.57 1.49 -3.23
C ASP A 171 19.94 2.29 -4.38
N LEU A 172 18.75 1.91 -4.86
CA LEU A 172 18.14 2.57 -6.02
C LEU A 172 17.91 4.06 -5.74
N LEU A 173 17.35 4.41 -4.58
CA LEU A 173 17.09 5.82 -4.24
C LEU A 173 18.39 6.64 -4.19
N ALA A 174 19.46 6.09 -3.60
CA ALA A 174 20.75 6.77 -3.51
C ALA A 174 21.44 6.91 -4.87
N ALA A 175 21.21 5.96 -5.78
CA ALA A 175 21.75 5.99 -7.14
C ALA A 175 20.98 6.92 -8.09
N MET A 176 19.76 7.33 -7.75
CA MET A 176 18.98 8.25 -8.59
C MET A 176 19.64 9.63 -8.65
N GLN A 177 19.79 10.16 -9.87
CA GLN A 177 20.26 11.52 -10.13
C GLN A 177 19.08 12.34 -10.65
N PRO A 178 18.38 13.11 -9.78
CA PRO A 178 17.23 13.89 -10.21
C PRO A 178 17.65 15.05 -11.12
N GLU A 179 16.97 15.19 -12.25
CA GLU A 179 17.17 16.28 -13.20
C GLU A 179 15.85 17.01 -13.44
N ALA A 180 15.90 18.34 -13.59
CA ALA A 180 14.76 19.16 -13.97
C ALA A 180 15.02 19.80 -15.33
N ARG A 181 14.12 19.56 -16.30
CA ARG A 181 14.20 20.12 -17.66
C ARG A 181 12.86 20.70 -18.08
N PRO A 182 12.83 21.80 -18.85
CA PRO A 182 11.62 22.25 -19.53
C PRO A 182 11.07 21.18 -20.46
N LEU A 183 9.76 20.94 -20.42
CA LEU A 183 9.09 20.01 -21.34
C LEU A 183 9.34 20.36 -22.82
N ALA A 184 9.55 21.64 -23.13
CA ALA A 184 9.81 22.14 -24.48
C ALA A 184 11.12 21.59 -25.10
N GLU A 185 12.05 21.06 -24.31
CA GLU A 185 13.28 20.43 -24.82
C GLU A 185 13.04 19.05 -25.45
N ASP A 186 11.87 18.44 -25.23
CA ASP A 186 11.42 17.24 -25.91
C ASP A 186 10.16 17.56 -26.73
N PRO A 187 10.31 17.94 -28.02
CA PRO A 187 9.19 18.35 -28.86
C PRO A 187 8.12 17.25 -29.03
N ALA A 188 8.53 15.98 -29.04
CA ALA A 188 7.61 14.85 -29.20
C ALA A 188 6.76 14.69 -27.94
N LEU A 189 7.39 14.67 -26.76
CA LEU A 189 6.68 14.59 -25.48
C LEU A 189 5.82 15.83 -25.22
N TYR A 190 6.30 17.02 -25.60
CA TYR A 190 5.51 18.26 -25.54
C TYR A 190 4.23 18.14 -26.37
N ALA A 191 4.33 17.72 -27.63
CA ALA A 191 3.17 17.54 -28.50
C ALA A 191 2.19 16.50 -27.94
N ALA A 192 2.70 15.35 -27.47
CA ALA A 192 1.89 14.30 -26.87
C ALA A 192 1.16 14.78 -25.60
N HIS A 193 1.84 15.51 -24.70
CA HIS A 193 1.26 16.07 -23.49
C HIS A 193 0.19 17.13 -23.80
N HIS A 194 0.45 18.03 -24.75
CA HIS A 194 -0.53 19.03 -25.18
C HIS A 194 -1.76 18.39 -25.83
N GLY A 195 -1.58 17.40 -26.70
CA GLY A 195 -2.67 16.64 -27.30
C GLY A 195 -3.50 15.90 -26.25
N TRP A 196 -2.85 15.25 -25.28
CA TRP A 196 -3.51 14.64 -24.13
C TRP A 196 -4.35 15.65 -23.34
N ARG A 197 -3.78 16.81 -23.03
CA ARG A 197 -4.46 17.87 -22.27
C ARG A 197 -5.69 18.38 -23.01
N GLN A 198 -5.59 18.63 -24.30
CA GLN A 198 -6.73 19.07 -25.13
C GLN A 198 -7.83 18.01 -25.18
N SER A 199 -7.48 16.75 -25.44
CA SER A 199 -8.41 15.62 -25.43
C SER A 199 -9.12 15.47 -24.08
N ARG A 200 -8.37 15.56 -22.97
CA ARG A 200 -8.93 15.48 -21.61
C ARG A 200 -9.91 16.61 -21.32
N ASN A 201 -9.56 17.84 -21.70
CA ASN A 201 -10.44 18.99 -21.51
C ASN A 201 -11.73 18.86 -22.33
N GLY A 202 -11.62 18.45 -23.59
CA GLY A 202 -12.78 18.19 -24.46
C GLY A 202 -13.69 17.10 -23.88
N PHE A 203 -13.11 15.99 -23.43
CA PHE A 203 -13.87 14.90 -22.80
C PHE A 203 -14.58 15.36 -21.51
N ASN A 204 -13.89 16.08 -20.63
CA ASN A 204 -14.48 16.60 -19.39
C ASN A 204 -15.62 17.61 -19.65
N ALA A 205 -15.52 18.40 -20.72
CA ALA A 205 -16.61 19.27 -21.14
C ALA A 205 -17.80 18.46 -21.68
N ALA A 206 -17.54 17.46 -22.52
CA ALA A 206 -18.56 16.58 -23.10
C ALA A 206 -19.27 15.71 -22.04
N LEU A 207 -18.59 15.30 -20.96
CA LEU A 207 -19.21 14.57 -19.83
C LEU A 207 -20.39 15.32 -19.20
N LYS A 208 -20.38 16.66 -19.26
CA LYS A 208 -21.45 17.51 -18.71
C LYS A 208 -22.64 17.67 -19.66
N GLN A 209 -22.51 17.19 -20.90
CA GLN A 209 -23.56 17.28 -21.93
C GLN A 209 -24.40 16.00 -21.92
N PRO A 210 -25.72 16.07 -21.61
CA PRO A 210 -26.60 14.92 -21.66
C PRO A 210 -26.64 14.28 -23.06
N GLY A 211 -26.51 12.96 -23.14
CA GLY A 211 -26.55 12.20 -24.39
C GLY A 211 -25.25 12.19 -25.19
N SER A 212 -24.16 12.78 -24.69
CA SER A 212 -22.86 12.73 -25.36
C SER A 212 -22.24 11.32 -25.30
N GLU A 213 -21.42 10.98 -26.29
CA GLU A 213 -20.63 9.74 -26.28
C GLU A 213 -19.70 9.69 -25.05
N ALA A 214 -19.17 10.85 -24.62
CA ALA A 214 -18.34 10.94 -23.42
C ALA A 214 -19.13 10.56 -22.16
N GLN A 215 -20.38 11.00 -22.04
CA GLN A 215 -21.26 10.61 -20.93
C GLN A 215 -21.54 9.10 -20.94
N ALA A 216 -21.80 8.52 -22.11
CA ALA A 216 -21.98 7.07 -22.27
C ALA A 216 -20.70 6.28 -21.94
N GLN A 217 -19.53 6.79 -22.33
CA GLN A 217 -18.24 6.18 -22.04
C GLN A 217 -17.84 6.31 -20.56
N GLY A 218 -18.29 7.37 -19.89
CA GLY A 218 -18.14 7.66 -18.47
C GLY A 218 -16.73 8.07 -18.02
N TRP A 219 -15.68 7.54 -18.64
CA TRP A 219 -14.28 7.89 -18.33
C TRP A 219 -13.30 7.45 -19.43
N GLN A 220 -12.20 8.21 -19.57
CA GLN A 220 -11.11 7.90 -20.49
C GLN A 220 -10.16 6.83 -19.92
N ARG A 221 -9.90 5.77 -20.71
CA ARG A 221 -9.15 4.58 -20.28
C ARG A 221 -7.73 4.49 -20.86
N HIS A 222 -7.16 5.59 -21.34
CA HIS A 222 -5.83 5.62 -21.99
C HIS A 222 -4.74 4.99 -21.11
N TYR A 223 -4.60 5.48 -19.87
CA TYR A 223 -3.65 4.92 -18.90
C TYR A 223 -3.95 3.45 -18.63
N HIS A 224 -5.21 3.09 -18.35
CA HIS A 224 -5.64 1.69 -18.11
C HIS A 224 -5.31 0.72 -19.25
N ARG A 225 -5.20 1.22 -20.49
CA ARG A 225 -4.86 0.43 -21.66
C ARG A 225 -3.36 0.46 -21.98
N GLY A 226 -2.56 1.20 -21.21
CA GLY A 226 -1.15 1.44 -21.51
C GLY A 226 -0.95 2.13 -22.85
N ARG A 227 -1.84 3.08 -23.21
CA ARG A 227 -1.79 3.80 -24.49
C ARG A 227 -1.76 5.30 -24.30
N ALA A 228 -0.92 5.98 -25.09
CA ALA A 228 -0.99 7.43 -25.27
C ALA A 228 -2.28 7.81 -26.02
N PRO A 229 -2.73 9.07 -25.94
CA PRO A 229 -3.87 9.55 -26.72
C PRO A 229 -3.65 9.48 -28.23
N THR A 230 -2.39 9.51 -28.67
CA THR A 230 -1.96 9.32 -30.06
C THR A 230 -2.05 7.85 -30.52
N GLY A 231 -2.38 6.92 -29.61
CA GLY A 231 -2.55 5.50 -29.91
C GLY A 231 -1.31 4.64 -29.62
N GLU A 232 -0.15 5.26 -29.41
CA GLU A 232 1.11 4.58 -29.09
C GLU A 232 1.03 3.81 -27.76
N SER A 233 1.62 2.62 -27.72
CA SER A 233 1.67 1.78 -26.52
C SER A 233 2.88 2.10 -25.64
N ALA A 234 2.75 1.83 -24.33
CA ALA A 234 3.86 1.95 -23.39
C ALA A 234 5.04 1.04 -23.79
N VAL A 235 6.19 1.67 -24.09
CA VAL A 235 7.37 1.02 -24.69
C VAL A 235 7.97 -0.08 -23.80
N HIS A 236 7.87 0.08 -22.48
CA HIS A 236 8.41 -0.87 -21.50
C HIS A 236 7.33 -1.75 -20.86
N GLY A 237 6.17 -1.87 -21.51
CA GLY A 237 5.01 -2.58 -20.99
C GLY A 237 4.16 -1.74 -20.02
N HIS A 238 3.00 -2.27 -19.65
CA HIS A 238 2.06 -1.60 -18.76
C HIS A 238 1.34 -2.62 -17.87
N ALA A 239 1.63 -2.59 -16.57
CA ALA A 239 1.02 -3.50 -15.62
C ALA A 239 -0.40 -3.04 -15.27
N THR A 240 -1.39 -3.86 -15.61
CA THR A 240 -2.81 -3.65 -15.24
C THR A 240 -3.23 -4.47 -14.02
N LYS A 241 -2.37 -5.41 -13.58
CA LYS A 241 -2.53 -6.22 -12.37
C LYS A 241 -1.16 -6.55 -11.80
N VAL A 242 -1.03 -6.43 -10.49
CA VAL A 242 0.09 -6.93 -9.70
C VAL A 242 -0.49 -7.76 -8.56
N GLN A 243 0.06 -8.95 -8.32
CA GLN A 243 -0.32 -9.76 -7.18
C GLN A 243 0.92 -10.52 -6.69
N ALA A 244 1.20 -10.41 -5.40
CA ALA A 244 2.23 -11.22 -4.77
C ALA A 244 1.84 -12.70 -4.75
N ARG A 245 2.84 -13.59 -4.73
CA ARG A 245 2.61 -15.02 -4.51
C ARG A 245 2.34 -15.26 -3.02
N PRO A 246 1.42 -16.16 -2.63
CA PRO A 246 1.22 -16.48 -1.23
C PRO A 246 2.47 -17.13 -0.63
N PHE A 247 2.66 -16.98 0.69
CA PHE A 247 3.57 -17.86 1.41
C PHE A 247 3.00 -19.29 1.40
N PRO A 248 3.84 -20.33 1.38
CA PRO A 248 3.37 -21.70 1.49
C PRO A 248 2.69 -21.92 2.84
N SER A 249 1.62 -22.71 2.84
CA SER A 249 0.89 -23.18 4.03
C SER A 249 1.69 -24.21 4.82
#